data_AF-A0A453CJ69-F1
#
_entry.id   AF-A0A453CJ69-F1
#
_cell.length_a   1.000
_cell.length_b   1.000
_cell.length_c   1.000
_cell.angle_alpha   90.00
_cell.angle_beta   90.00
_cell.angle_gamma   90.00
#
_symmetry.space_group_name_H-M   'P 1'
#
loop_
_entity.id
_entity.type
_entity.pdbx_description
1 polymer ?
#
loop_
_entity_poly.entity_id
_entity_poly.type
_entity_poly.pdbx_seq_one_letter_code
_entity_poly.pdbx_strand_id
1 'polypeptide(L)'
;GLDGVVWPTHIMERPDSEFKERLMCVLRKPFSQGEYDMLLGNARIRLPATKKRQTRSGVKYYDSTHERVQSYFDCHPDLAKQVRVESTSKPNQLALLRGFFFWMENITNEDQFRPWSDDFKLYKIIPSME
;
A
#
# COMPACT_ATOMS: atom_id res chain seq x y z
N GLY A 1 -1.70 -9.27 23.71
CA GLY A 1 -2.93 -9.77 23.07
C GLY A 1 -2.89 -9.32 21.63
N LEU A 2 -3.36 -10.16 20.70
CA LEU A 2 -3.69 -9.71 19.34
C LEU A 2 -4.99 -8.93 19.43
N ASP A 3 -4.91 -7.67 19.87
CA ASP A 3 -6.09 -6.87 20.17
C ASP A 3 -6.72 -6.36 18.87
N GLY A 4 -7.63 -7.17 18.32
CA GLY A 4 -8.70 -6.72 17.43
C GLY A 4 -8.38 -6.56 15.94
N VAL A 5 -7.14 -6.82 15.49
CA VAL A 5 -6.82 -6.75 14.05
C VAL A 5 -7.04 -8.10 13.39
N VAL A 6 -8.06 -8.17 12.52
CA VAL A 6 -8.32 -9.33 11.67
C VAL A 6 -7.43 -9.24 10.44
N TRP A 7 -6.38 -10.05 10.40
CA TRP A 7 -5.50 -10.14 9.24
C TRP A 7 -6.15 -10.99 8.14
N PRO A 8 -5.98 -10.62 6.86
CA PRO A 8 -6.33 -11.52 5.77
C PRO A 8 -5.62 -12.88 5.96
N THR A 9 -6.38 -13.98 5.91
CA THR A 9 -5.83 -15.33 6.20
C THR A 9 -4.66 -15.69 5.28
N HIS A 10 -4.65 -15.13 4.07
CA HIS A 10 -3.59 -15.35 3.08
C HIS A 10 -2.18 -14.94 3.56
N ILE A 11 -2.06 -13.96 4.47
CA ILE A 11 -0.75 -13.58 5.02
C ILE A 11 -0.20 -14.73 5.87
N MET A 12 -1.06 -15.38 6.65
CA MET A 12 -0.68 -16.49 7.53
C MET A 12 -0.41 -17.77 6.74
N GLU A 13 -1.16 -18.00 5.66
CA GLU A 13 -1.03 -19.16 4.76
C GLU A 13 0.25 -19.15 3.92
N ARG A 14 0.93 -18.00 3.80
CA ARG A 14 2.21 -17.90 3.06
C ARG A 14 3.34 -18.60 3.82
N PRO A 15 4.33 -19.20 3.11
CA PRO A 15 5.53 -19.74 3.74
C PRO A 15 6.22 -18.71 4.63
N ASP A 16 6.89 -19.16 5.69
CA ASP A 16 7.70 -18.29 6.51
C ASP A 16 8.91 -17.79 5.70
N SER A 17 9.14 -16.48 5.79
CA SER A 17 10.18 -15.77 5.04
C SER A 17 10.60 -14.53 5.82
N GLU A 18 11.79 -14.00 5.53
CA GLU A 18 12.28 -12.78 6.20
C GLU A 18 11.31 -11.61 5.99
N PHE A 19 10.75 -11.48 4.78
CA PHE A 19 9.73 -10.47 4.49
C PHE A 19 8.50 -10.64 5.37
N LYS A 20 7.95 -11.86 5.47
CA LYS A 20 6.76 -12.14 6.29
C LYS A 20 7.02 -11.83 7.76
N GLU A 21 8.17 -12.23 8.30
CA GLU A 21 8.54 -11.97 9.69
C GLU A 21 8.63 -10.47 9.99
N ARG A 22 9.34 -9.72 9.14
CA ARG A 22 9.48 -8.26 9.29
C ARG A 22 8.14 -7.54 9.13
N LEU A 23 7.31 -7.96 8.17
CA LEU A 23 5.95 -7.46 8.00
C LEU A 23 5.15 -7.68 9.29
N MET A 24 5.13 -8.90 9.83
CA MET A 24 4.42 -9.21 11.07
C MET A 24 4.88 -8.35 12.25
N CYS A 25 6.18 -8.05 12.36
CA CYS A 25 6.71 -7.14 13.37
C CYS A 25 6.12 -5.73 13.26
N VAL A 26 5.99 -5.19 12.04
CA VAL A 26 5.36 -3.88 11.82
C VAL A 26 3.87 -3.92 12.13
N LEU A 27 3.19 -4.99 11.68
CA LEU A 27 1.76 -5.17 11.84
C LEU A 27 1.32 -5.36 13.30
N ARG A 28 2.15 -5.99 14.14
CA ARG A 28 1.90 -6.21 15.58
C ARG A 28 2.05 -4.96 16.44
N LYS A 29 2.56 -3.85 15.92
CA LYS A 29 2.68 -2.60 16.68
C LYS A 29 1.30 -2.15 17.18
N PRO A 30 1.19 -1.61 18.40
CA PRO A 30 -0.09 -1.12 18.92
C PRO A 30 -0.62 0.05 18.05
N PHE A 31 -1.92 0.34 18.16
CA PHE A 31 -2.51 1.46 17.44
C PHE A 31 -1.92 2.80 17.89
N SER A 32 -1.61 3.67 16.93
CA SER A 32 -1.20 5.05 17.15
C SER A 32 -2.01 5.98 16.24
N GLN A 33 -2.75 6.91 16.85
CA GLN A 33 -3.57 7.85 16.09
C GLN A 33 -2.72 8.76 15.20
N GLY A 34 -1.56 9.24 15.68
CA GLY A 34 -0.67 10.08 14.90
C GLY A 34 -0.04 9.36 13.70
N GLU A 35 0.30 8.08 13.86
CA GLU A 35 0.78 7.25 12.75
C GLU A 35 -0.33 7.03 11.71
N TYR A 36 -1.54 6.74 12.17
CA TYR A 36 -2.70 6.58 11.30
C TYR A 36 -2.97 7.84 10.47
N ASP A 37 -3.00 9.01 11.09
CA ASP A 37 -3.28 10.26 10.39
C ASP A 37 -2.17 10.58 9.36
N MET A 38 -0.91 10.32 9.71
CA MET A 38 0.23 10.47 8.81
C MET A 38 0.15 9.54 7.60
N LEU A 39 0.00 8.23 7.82
CA LEU A 39 -0.02 7.24 6.73
C LEU A 39 -1.25 7.41 5.84
N LEU A 40 -2.41 7.72 6.43
CA LEU A 40 -3.63 8.01 5.67
C LEU A 40 -3.47 9.28 4.84
N GLY A 41 -2.87 10.34 5.41
CA GLY A 41 -2.56 11.57 4.69
C GLY A 41 -1.68 11.31 3.47
N ASN A 42 -0.58 10.57 3.68
CA ASN A 42 0.34 10.18 2.61
C ASN A 42 -0.36 9.34 1.54
N ALA A 43 -1.22 8.39 1.92
CA ALA A 43 -1.94 7.55 0.97
C ALA A 43 -2.93 8.33 0.09
N ARG A 44 -3.46 9.45 0.58
CA ARG A 44 -4.46 10.29 -0.11
C ARG A 44 -3.86 11.44 -0.91
N ILE A 45 -2.58 11.76 -0.71
CA ILE A 45 -2.00 12.97 -1.26
C ILE A 45 -1.98 12.93 -2.79
N ARG A 46 -2.55 13.96 -3.41
CA ARG A 46 -2.48 14.20 -4.86
C ARG A 46 -1.65 15.45 -5.09
N LEU A 47 -0.34 15.27 -5.26
CA LEU A 47 0.58 16.39 -5.48
C LEU A 47 0.33 17.03 -6.86
N PRO A 48 0.61 18.34 -7.04
CA PRO A 48 0.60 18.95 -8.36
C PRO A 48 1.50 18.19 -9.33
N ALA A 49 1.04 17.99 -10.56
CA ALA A 49 1.86 17.34 -11.58
C ALA A 49 2.98 18.28 -12.02
N THR A 50 4.22 17.83 -11.97
CA THR A 50 5.35 18.60 -12.49
C THR A 50 5.29 18.62 -14.02
N LYS A 51 5.28 19.83 -14.60
CA LYS A 51 5.31 20.06 -16.04
C LYS A 51 6.69 20.50 -16.48
N LYS A 52 7.07 20.06 -17.67
CA LYS A 52 8.31 20.44 -18.35
C LYS A 52 7.98 21.35 -19.52
N ARG A 53 8.62 22.51 -19.60
CA ARG A 53 8.54 23.41 -20.76
C ARG A 53 9.92 23.76 -21.27
N GLN A 54 10.14 23.53 -22.56
CA GLN A 54 11.33 23.99 -23.25
C GLN A 54 11.17 25.47 -23.62
N THR A 55 12.16 26.27 -23.25
CA THR A 55 12.26 27.69 -23.56
C THR A 55 13.54 27.95 -24.36
N ARG A 56 13.69 29.17 -24.86
CA ARG A 56 14.94 29.61 -25.51
C ARG A 56 16.15 29.58 -24.56
N SER A 57 15.91 29.60 -23.24
CA SER A 57 16.93 29.53 -22.19
C SER A 57 17.11 28.13 -21.61
N GLY A 58 16.60 27.08 -22.27
CA GLY A 58 16.66 25.70 -21.80
C GLY A 58 15.34 25.18 -21.24
N VAL A 59 15.41 24.13 -20.40
CA VAL A 59 14.23 23.47 -19.84
C VAL A 59 13.87 24.09 -18.49
N LYS A 60 12.59 24.42 -18.29
CA LYS A 60 12.04 24.79 -16.98
C LYS A 60 10.99 23.80 -16.52
N TYR A 61 10.97 23.53 -15.21
CA TYR A 61 9.96 22.73 -14.53
C TYR A 61 9.06 23.64 -13.68
N TYR A 62 7.77 23.35 -13.65
CA TYR A 62 6.79 24.08 -12.84
C TYR A 62 5.64 23.15 -12.45
N ASP A 63 4.96 23.47 -11.37
CA ASP A 63 3.79 22.72 -10.92
C ASP A 63 2.56 23.07 -11.75
N SER A 64 1.81 22.05 -12.15
CA SER A 64 0.54 22.24 -12.82
C SER A 64 -0.50 22.78 -11.85
N THR A 65 -1.24 23.81 -12.28
CA THR A 65 -2.36 24.37 -11.51
C THR A 65 -3.64 23.53 -11.63
N HIS A 66 -3.75 22.71 -12.67
CA HIS A 66 -4.96 21.94 -12.97
C HIS A 66 -4.76 20.43 -12.84
N GLU A 67 -3.56 19.93 -13.13
CA GLU A 67 -3.27 18.51 -13.10
C GLU A 67 -2.61 18.10 -11.79
N ARG A 68 -3.02 16.94 -11.28
CA ARG A 68 -2.44 16.34 -10.08
C ARG A 68 -1.95 14.93 -10.39
N VAL A 69 -0.85 14.55 -9.76
CA VAL A 69 -0.36 13.18 -9.72
C VAL A 69 -1.39 12.31 -9.00
N GLN A 70 -1.50 11.07 -9.46
CA GLN A 70 -2.28 10.03 -8.80
C GLN A 70 -1.75 9.81 -7.37
N SER A 71 -2.65 9.74 -6.40
CA SER A 71 -2.31 9.31 -5.04
C SER A 71 -2.08 7.80 -4.99
N TYR A 72 -1.50 7.29 -3.91
CA TYR A 72 -1.37 5.84 -3.72
C TYR A 72 -2.72 5.12 -3.79
N PHE A 73 -3.79 5.73 -3.27
CA PHE A 73 -5.14 5.16 -3.40
C PHE A 73 -5.71 5.23 -4.81
N ASP A 74 -5.22 6.12 -5.67
CA ASP A 74 -5.61 6.11 -7.09
C ASP A 74 -4.89 5.00 -7.85
N CYS A 75 -3.64 4.72 -7.49
CA CYS A 75 -2.84 3.63 -8.06
C CYS A 75 -3.26 2.24 -7.53
N HIS A 76 -3.78 2.17 -6.30
CA HIS A 76 -4.18 0.93 -5.62
C HIS A 76 -5.65 1.03 -5.14
N PRO A 77 -6.62 0.92 -6.06
CA PRO A 77 -8.04 1.09 -5.73
C PRO A 77 -8.59 -0.04 -4.84
N ASP A 78 -8.01 -1.23 -4.90
CA ASP A 78 -8.28 -2.38 -4.04
C ASP A 78 -7.96 -2.07 -2.57
N LEU A 79 -6.77 -1.53 -2.30
CA LEU A 79 -6.38 -1.05 -0.98
C LEU A 79 -7.30 0.09 -0.53
N ALA A 80 -7.59 1.05 -1.41
CA ALA A 80 -8.44 2.18 -1.09
C ALA A 80 -9.85 1.73 -0.67
N LYS A 81 -10.41 0.74 -1.35
CA LYS A 81 -11.70 0.12 -1.02
C LYS A 81 -11.65 -0.55 0.36
N GLN A 82 -10.63 -1.37 0.62
CA GLN A 82 -10.50 -2.04 1.91
C GLN A 82 -10.38 -1.05 3.07
N VAL A 83 -9.58 0.00 2.91
CA VAL A 83 -9.38 1.02 3.96
C VAL A 83 -10.64 1.87 4.17
N ARG A 84 -11.31 2.31 3.10
CA ARG A 84 -12.40 3.31 3.20
C ARG A 84 -13.79 2.72 3.35
N VAL A 85 -14.02 1.53 2.82
CA VAL A 85 -15.36 0.94 2.68
C VAL A 85 -15.51 -0.29 3.55
N GLU A 86 -14.53 -1.19 3.52
CA GLU A 86 -14.67 -2.53 4.13
C GLU A 86 -14.16 -2.58 5.57
N SER A 87 -13.17 -1.77 5.92
CA SER A 87 -12.61 -1.72 7.26
C SER A 87 -13.53 -1.01 8.24
N THR A 88 -14.01 -1.76 9.23
CA THR A 88 -14.92 -1.29 10.28
C THR A 88 -14.22 -0.55 11.42
N SER A 89 -12.88 -0.60 11.52
CA SER A 89 -12.12 -0.02 12.62
C SER A 89 -10.85 0.70 12.17
N LYS A 90 -10.48 1.79 12.87
CA LYS A 90 -9.20 2.51 12.63
C LYS A 90 -7.96 1.62 12.82
N PRO A 91 -7.91 0.69 13.80
CA PRO A 91 -6.82 -0.27 13.91
C PRO A 91 -6.64 -1.12 12.65
N ASN A 92 -7.73 -1.61 12.05
CA ASN A 92 -7.66 -2.39 10.81
C ASN A 92 -7.18 -1.55 9.62
N GLN A 93 -7.66 -0.30 9.55
CA GLN A 93 -7.20 0.65 8.53
C GLN A 93 -5.70 0.97 8.68
N LEU A 94 -5.23 1.21 9.90
CA LEU A 94 -3.80 1.43 10.18
C LEU A 94 -2.95 0.21 9.81
N ALA A 95 -3.44 -0.99 10.11
CA ALA A 95 -2.82 -2.24 9.74
C ALA A 95 -2.64 -2.39 8.21
N LEU A 96 -3.69 -2.09 7.43
CA LEU A 96 -3.61 -2.08 5.96
C LEU A 96 -2.60 -1.05 5.45
N LEU A 97 -2.62 0.17 6.01
CA LEU A 97 -1.68 1.23 5.65
C LEU A 97 -0.23 0.85 5.97
N ARG A 98 0.02 0.27 7.15
CA ARG A 98 1.34 -0.24 7.53
C ARG A 98 1.83 -1.32 6.56
N GLY A 99 0.99 -2.29 6.23
CA GLY A 99 1.32 -3.33 5.26
C GLY A 99 1.65 -2.75 3.88
N PHE A 100 0.89 -1.75 3.44
CA PHE A 100 1.13 -1.05 2.18
C PHE A 100 2.48 -0.33 2.14
N PHE A 101 2.76 0.54 3.11
CA PHE A 101 4.01 1.30 3.12
C PHE A 101 5.23 0.40 3.35
N PHE A 102 5.12 -0.62 4.20
CA PHE A 102 6.17 -1.63 4.36
C PHE A 102 6.47 -2.33 3.03
N TRP A 103 5.44 -2.74 2.29
CA TRP A 103 5.61 -3.37 0.99
C TRP A 103 6.32 -2.44 -0.01
N MET A 104 5.92 -1.16 -0.08
CA MET A 104 6.58 -0.21 -0.99
C MET A 104 8.07 -0.04 -0.67
N GLU A 105 8.44 0.01 0.60
CA GLU A 105 9.84 0.10 1.04
C GLU A 105 10.65 -1.16 0.73
N ASN A 106 10.00 -2.31 0.51
CA ASN A 106 10.64 -3.62 0.34
C ASN A 106 10.21 -4.30 -0.98
N ILE A 107 9.75 -3.53 -1.97
CA ILE A 107 9.21 -4.07 -3.24
C ILE A 107 10.27 -4.79 -4.10
N THR A 108 11.55 -4.53 -3.84
CA THR A 108 12.68 -5.16 -4.54
C THR A 108 13.07 -6.52 -3.96
N ASN A 109 12.49 -6.94 -2.83
CA ASN A 109 12.78 -8.25 -2.25
C ASN A 109 12.13 -9.35 -3.09
N GLU A 110 12.82 -10.48 -3.27
CA GLU A 110 12.33 -11.57 -4.14
C GLU A 110 11.09 -12.28 -3.59
N ASP A 111 10.97 -12.36 -2.27
CA ASP A 111 9.88 -13.02 -1.54
C ASP A 111 8.71 -12.08 -1.18
N GLN A 112 8.74 -10.83 -1.67
CA GLN A 112 7.74 -9.83 -1.35
C GLN A 112 6.34 -10.22 -1.81
N PHE A 113 5.35 -9.73 -1.09
CA PHE A 113 3.96 -9.77 -1.52
C PHE A 113 3.16 -8.59 -1.00
N ARG A 114 2.05 -8.27 -1.68
CA ARG A 114 1.11 -7.23 -1.25
C ARG A 114 0.30 -7.71 -0.06
N PRO A 115 0.44 -7.13 1.15
CA PRO A 115 -0.22 -7.66 2.34
C PRO A 115 -1.75 -7.51 2.34
N TRP A 116 -2.28 -6.59 1.53
CA TRP A 116 -3.72 -6.35 1.41
C TRP A 116 -4.36 -7.13 0.26
N SER A 117 -3.58 -7.84 -0.59
CA SER A 117 -4.11 -8.56 -1.75
C SER A 117 -3.61 -10.00 -1.79
N ASP A 118 -4.55 -10.93 -1.94
CA ASP A 118 -4.26 -12.35 -2.12
C ASP A 118 -3.93 -12.65 -3.59
N ASP A 119 -2.87 -12.03 -4.10
CA ASP A 119 -2.42 -12.25 -5.48
C ASP A 119 -2.00 -13.71 -5.70
N PHE A 120 -1.69 -14.46 -4.63
CA PHE A 120 -1.28 -15.86 -4.69
C PHE A 120 -2.36 -16.78 -5.28
N LYS A 121 -3.64 -16.42 -5.15
CA LYS A 121 -4.75 -17.16 -5.76
C LYS A 121 -4.83 -16.97 -7.28
N LEU A 122 -4.30 -15.88 -7.84
CA LEU A 122 -4.30 -15.66 -9.29
C LEU A 122 -3.31 -16.58 -10.01
N TYR A 123 -2.16 -16.87 -9.40
CA TYR A 123 -1.14 -17.75 -9.98
C TYR A 123 -1.49 -19.26 -9.92
N LYS A 124 -2.47 -19.66 -9.10
CA LYS A 124 -2.97 -21.05 -9.07
C LYS A 124 -3.93 -21.38 -10.21
N ILE A 125 -4.46 -20.38 -10.92
CA ILE A 125 -5.44 -20.55 -12.01
C ILE A 125 -4.78 -20.35 -13.38
N ILE A 126 -3.60 -20.92 -13.60
CA ILE A 126 -3.20 -21.24 -14.98
C ILE A 126 -3.76 -22.64 -15.23
N PRO A 127 -4.84 -22.81 -16.01
CA PRO A 127 -5.19 -24.13 -16.49
C PRO A 127 -4.01 -24.60 -17.34
N SER A 128 -3.50 -25.79 -17.05
CA SER A 128 -2.72 -26.54 -18.03
C SER A 128 -3.47 -26.51 -19.35
N MET A 129 -2.92 -25.81 -20.35
CA MET A 129 -3.35 -26.04 -21.72
C MET A 129 -2.91 -27.45 -22.06
N GLU A 130 -3.86 -28.38 -22.04
CA GLU A 130 -3.76 -29.67 -22.73
C GLU A 130 -3.72 -29.47 -24.25
#